data_AF-A0A1I5EMT9-F1
#
_entry.id   AF-A0A1I5EMT9-F1
#
_cell.length_a   1.000
_cell.length_b   1.000
_cell.length_c   1.000
_cell.angle_alpha   90.00
_cell.angle_beta   90.00
_cell.angle_gamma   90.00
#
_symmetry.space_group_name_H-M   'P 1'
#
loop_
_entity.id
_entity.type
_entity.pdbx_description
1 polymer ?
#
loop_
_entity_poly.entity_id
_entity_poly.type
_entity_poly.pdbx_seq_one_letter_code
_entity_poly.pdbx_strand_id
1 'polypeptide(L)'
;MRINCLVVMFFMGFAGPGVASEEDYKFCTVGGYFSGTNDKFLSGLAGHVAEKKNVFGTPICKAAWENGYRIGEKLSRTGKIEGSAEREIIHQATAFSAKIYETISSRINFSLP
;
A
#
# COMPACT_ATOMS: atom_id res chain seq x y z
N MET A 1 -30.49 45.64 -20.61
CA MET A 1 -30.05 44.22 -20.54
C MET A 1 -28.66 44.10 -21.15
N ARG A 2 -27.64 43.94 -20.31
CA ARG A 2 -26.30 43.47 -20.71
C ARG A 2 -25.82 42.56 -19.58
N ILE A 3 -26.12 41.27 -19.73
CA ILE A 3 -25.61 40.23 -18.84
C ILE A 3 -24.16 39.98 -19.26
N ASN A 4 -23.24 40.47 -18.43
CA ASN A 4 -21.81 40.22 -18.58
C ASN A 4 -21.53 38.72 -18.52
N CYS A 5 -20.97 38.17 -19.59
CA CYS A 5 -20.52 36.79 -19.75
C CYS A 5 -19.26 36.48 -18.89
N LEU A 6 -19.26 36.84 -17.61
CA LEU A 6 -18.12 36.66 -16.71
C LEU A 6 -18.34 35.58 -15.64
N VAL A 7 -19.37 34.74 -15.78
CA VAL A 7 -19.73 33.72 -14.76
C VAL A 7 -19.40 32.28 -15.18
N VAL A 8 -18.96 32.04 -16.42
CA VAL A 8 -18.76 30.66 -16.93
C VAL A 8 -17.33 30.13 -16.70
N MET A 9 -16.44 30.89 -16.05
CA MET A 9 -15.04 30.51 -15.87
C MET A 9 -14.73 29.90 -14.50
N PHE A 10 -15.71 29.31 -13.80
CA PHE A 10 -15.52 28.88 -12.40
C PHE A 10 -15.44 27.35 -12.15
N PHE A 11 -15.61 26.45 -13.12
CA PHE A 11 -15.57 25.00 -12.81
C PHE A 11 -15.05 24.09 -13.95
N MET A 12 -13.84 24.32 -14.47
CA MET A 12 -13.16 23.33 -15.33
C MET A 12 -11.69 23.12 -14.96
N GLY A 13 -11.39 23.09 -13.66
CA GLY A 13 -10.00 23.04 -13.17
C GLY A 13 -9.60 21.85 -12.29
N PHE A 14 -10.52 20.98 -11.88
CA PHE A 14 -10.13 19.79 -11.11
C PHE A 14 -9.96 18.59 -12.03
N ALA A 15 -8.87 18.62 -12.82
CA ALA A 15 -8.18 17.40 -13.21
C ALA A 15 -7.53 16.81 -11.94
N GLY A 16 -8.37 16.26 -11.05
CA GLY A 16 -7.89 15.56 -9.86
C GLY A 16 -7.17 14.28 -10.30
N PRO A 17 -6.02 13.93 -9.70
CA PRO A 17 -5.47 12.60 -9.85
C PRO A 17 -6.55 11.61 -9.38
N GLY A 18 -6.72 10.51 -10.11
CA GLY A 18 -7.79 9.54 -9.89
C GLY A 18 -8.00 9.26 -8.40
N VAL A 19 -9.27 9.28 -7.98
CA VAL A 19 -9.67 9.06 -6.59
C VAL A 19 -9.03 7.76 -6.12
N ALA A 20 -8.01 7.87 -5.27
CA ALA A 20 -7.34 6.71 -4.67
C ALA A 20 -8.39 5.90 -3.90
N SER A 21 -8.54 4.63 -4.26
CA SER A 21 -9.44 3.73 -3.55
C SER A 21 -8.85 3.43 -2.17
N GLU A 22 -9.69 3.17 -1.17
CA GLU A 22 -9.26 2.65 0.13
C GLU A 22 -8.37 1.40 -0.02
N GLU A 23 -8.61 0.61 -1.07
CA GLU A 23 -7.79 -0.54 -1.48
C GLU A 23 -6.34 -0.16 -1.82
N ASP A 24 -6.11 1.00 -2.41
CA ASP A 24 -4.76 1.42 -2.83
C ASP A 24 -3.87 1.73 -1.62
N TYR A 25 -4.47 2.16 -0.50
CA TYR A 25 -3.75 2.40 0.76
C TYR A 25 -3.38 1.12 1.51
N LYS A 26 -4.01 -0.03 1.19
CA LYS A 26 -3.67 -1.33 1.79
C LYS A 26 -2.21 -1.70 1.51
N PHE A 27 -1.66 -1.33 0.34
CA PHE A 27 -0.25 -1.55 0.01
C PHE A 27 0.69 -0.80 0.95
N CYS A 28 0.28 0.36 1.47
CA CYS A 28 1.09 1.10 2.44
C CYS A 28 1.12 0.40 3.80
N THR A 29 -0.01 -0.14 4.27
CA THR A 29 -0.05 -0.94 5.50
C THR A 29 0.76 -2.23 5.37
N VAL A 30 0.62 -2.95 4.26
CA VAL A 30 1.38 -4.17 4.00
C VAL A 30 2.88 -3.88 3.86
N GLY A 31 3.25 -2.82 3.15
CA GLY A 31 4.65 -2.40 3.00
C GLY A 31 5.30 -1.99 4.32
N GLY A 32 4.54 -1.28 5.17
CA GLY A 32 4.94 -0.97 6.54
C GLY A 32 5.13 -2.23 7.38
N TYR A 33 4.18 -3.17 7.35
CA TYR A 33 4.27 -4.44 8.07
C TYR A 33 5.55 -5.20 7.74
N PHE A 34 5.84 -5.40 6.45
CA PHE A 34 7.07 -6.10 6.03
C PHE A 34 8.35 -5.32 6.38
N SER A 35 8.29 -3.98 6.35
CA SER A 35 9.41 -3.16 6.84
C SER A 35 9.67 -3.42 8.33
N GLY A 36 8.62 -3.53 9.15
CA GLY A 36 8.70 -3.82 10.58
C GLY A 36 9.21 -5.23 10.89
N THR A 37 8.93 -6.20 10.02
CA THR A 37 9.46 -7.58 10.13
C THR A 37 10.84 -7.76 9.47
N ASN A 38 11.49 -6.67 9.04
CA ASN A 38 12.77 -6.68 8.30
C ASN A 38 12.75 -7.40 6.94
N ASP A 39 11.58 -7.64 6.33
CA ASP A 39 11.48 -8.16 4.97
C ASP A 39 11.56 -7.01 3.96
N LYS A 40 12.80 -6.67 3.58
CA LYS A 40 13.08 -5.56 2.65
C LYS A 40 12.53 -5.79 1.25
N PHE A 41 12.44 -7.04 0.80
CA PHE A 41 11.98 -7.36 -0.55
C PHE A 41 10.47 -7.10 -0.68
N LEU A 42 9.67 -7.69 0.21
CA LEU A 42 8.23 -7.52 0.18
C LEU A 42 7.82 -6.08 0.56
N SER A 43 8.54 -5.45 1.49
CA SER A 43 8.33 -4.03 1.81
C SER A 43 8.60 -3.13 0.60
N GLY A 44 9.74 -3.31 -0.08
CA GLY A 44 10.10 -2.54 -1.26
C GLY A 44 9.11 -2.74 -2.41
N LEU A 45 8.65 -3.98 -2.64
CA LEU A 45 7.67 -4.28 -3.66
C LEU A 45 6.31 -3.61 -3.38
N ALA A 46 5.82 -3.69 -2.13
CA ALA A 46 4.58 -3.02 -1.74
C ALA A 46 4.70 -1.49 -1.88
N GLY A 47 5.84 -0.90 -1.49
CA GLY A 47 6.14 0.51 -1.70
C GLY A 47 6.14 0.91 -3.18
N HIS A 48 6.76 0.11 -4.04
CA HIS A 48 6.74 0.34 -5.49
C HIS A 48 5.33 0.29 -6.08
N VAL A 49 4.49 -0.64 -5.63
CA VAL A 49 3.08 -0.72 -6.07
C VAL A 49 2.29 0.51 -5.60
N ALA A 50 2.49 0.96 -4.37
CA ALA A 50 1.89 2.19 -3.84
C ALA A 50 2.34 3.43 -4.62
N GLU A 51 3.61 3.48 -5.05
CA GLU A 51 4.15 4.55 -5.89
C GLU A 51 3.48 4.55 -7.27
N LYS A 52 3.36 3.38 -7.92
CA LYS A 52 2.66 3.22 -9.20
C LYS A 52 1.19 3.64 -9.16
N LYS A 53 0.58 3.54 -7.98
CA LYS A 53 -0.80 3.98 -7.73
C LYS A 53 -0.91 5.45 -7.33
N ASN A 54 0.20 6.20 -7.27
CA ASN A 54 0.28 7.59 -6.86
C ASN A 54 -0.24 7.85 -5.42
N VAL A 55 -0.20 6.83 -4.56
CA VAL A 55 -0.61 6.96 -3.15
C VAL A 55 0.59 7.04 -2.21
N PHE A 56 1.77 6.60 -2.65
CA PHE A 56 2.98 6.66 -1.86
C PHE A 56 3.39 8.11 -1.52
N GLY A 57 3.81 8.35 -0.29
CA GLY A 57 4.17 9.69 0.20
C GLY A 57 2.97 10.57 0.62
N THR A 58 1.73 10.16 0.35
CA THR A 58 0.56 10.87 0.89
C THR A 58 0.47 10.71 2.42
N PRO A 59 -0.15 11.66 3.15
CA PRO A 59 -0.30 11.54 4.60
C PRO A 59 -1.03 10.26 5.05
N ILE A 60 -2.02 9.83 4.27
CA ILE A 60 -2.79 8.59 4.55
C ILE A 60 -1.88 7.37 4.41
N CYS A 61 -1.11 7.28 3.32
CA CYS A 61 -0.16 6.19 3.12
C CYS A 61 0.92 6.17 4.20
N LYS A 62 1.43 7.34 4.62
CA LYS A 62 2.42 7.43 5.68
C LYS A 62 1.88 6.91 7.01
N ALA A 63 0.69 7.31 7.42
CA ALA A 63 0.05 6.82 8.64
C ALA A 63 -0.23 5.30 8.56
N ALA A 64 -0.71 4.83 7.41
CA ALA A 64 -0.92 3.42 7.14
C ALA A 64 0.39 2.60 7.25
N TRP A 65 1.49 3.14 6.71
CA TRP A 65 2.83 2.54 6.77
C TRP A 65 3.37 2.47 8.19
N GLU A 66 3.29 3.57 8.95
CA GLU A 66 3.75 3.62 10.34
C GLU A 66 2.97 2.64 11.23
N ASN A 67 1.65 2.53 11.03
CA ASN A 67 0.85 1.55 11.76
C ASN A 67 1.23 0.10 11.41
N GLY A 68 1.41 -0.20 10.12
CA GLY A 68 1.89 -1.49 9.66
C GLY A 68 3.26 -1.83 10.26
N TYR A 69 4.21 -0.88 10.21
CA TYR A 69 5.56 -1.03 10.76
C TYR A 69 5.53 -1.38 12.24
N ARG A 70 4.75 -0.66 13.05
CA ARG A 70 4.61 -0.93 14.48
C ARG A 70 4.13 -2.36 14.76
N ILE A 71 3.18 -2.86 13.98
CA ILE A 71 2.65 -4.22 14.14
C ILE A 71 3.69 -5.26 13.72
N GLY A 72 4.36 -5.05 12.59
CA GLY A 72 5.44 -5.93 12.12
C GLY A 72 6.61 -6.00 13.11
N GLU A 73 7.03 -4.86 13.64
CA GLU A 73 8.10 -4.78 14.64
C GLU A 73 7.69 -5.47 15.94
N LYS A 74 6.47 -5.22 16.43
CA LYS A 74 5.92 -5.90 17.61
C LYS A 74 5.90 -7.41 17.42
N LEU A 75 5.41 -7.90 16.28
CA LEU A 75 5.38 -9.33 15.98
C LEU A 75 6.78 -9.92 15.91
N SER A 76 7.72 -9.26 15.22
CA SER A 76 9.11 -9.70 15.11
C SER A 76 9.82 -9.79 16.47
N ARG A 77 9.45 -8.94 17.43
CA ARG A 77 10.07 -8.92 18.77
C ARG A 77 9.40 -9.86 19.76
N THR A 78 8.07 -9.97 19.70
CA THR A 78 7.29 -10.63 20.77
C THR A 78 6.65 -11.95 20.33
N GLY A 79 6.51 -12.18 19.02
CA GLY A 79 5.77 -13.31 18.46
C GLY A 79 4.26 -13.29 18.77
N LYS A 80 3.73 -12.21 19.36
CA LYS A 80 2.34 -12.12 19.81
C LYS A 80 1.52 -11.19 18.92
N ILE A 81 0.27 -11.58 18.72
CA ILE A 81 -0.75 -10.82 17.99
C ILE A 81 -1.85 -10.47 18.97
N GLU A 82 -2.23 -9.19 19.05
CA GLU A 82 -3.28 -8.71 19.95
C GLU A 82 -4.39 -8.04 19.15
N GLY A 83 -5.62 -8.54 19.29
CA GLY A 83 -6.81 -7.94 18.68
C GLY A 83 -7.12 -8.41 17.26
N SER A 84 -8.23 -7.90 16.73
CA SER A 84 -8.74 -8.22 15.39
C SER A 84 -8.05 -7.40 14.30
N ALA A 85 -7.73 -6.13 14.57
CA ALA A 85 -7.08 -5.24 13.61
C ALA A 85 -5.65 -5.69 13.26
N GLU A 86 -4.85 -6.14 14.24
CA GLU A 86 -3.52 -6.69 13.98
C GLU A 86 -3.61 -7.97 13.13
N ARG A 87 -4.62 -8.82 13.40
CA ARG A 87 -4.87 -10.04 12.61
C ARG A 87 -5.23 -9.74 11.17
N GLU A 88 -6.06 -8.74 10.92
CA GLU A 88 -6.42 -8.35 9.56
C GLU A 88 -5.20 -7.90 8.76
N ILE A 89 -4.31 -7.10 9.36
CA ILE A 89 -3.08 -6.65 8.71
C ILE A 89 -2.16 -7.84 8.40
N ILE A 90 -2.03 -8.79 9.32
CA ILE A 90 -1.24 -10.01 9.10
C ILE A 90 -1.86 -10.87 7.99
N HIS A 91 -3.19 -10.98 7.96
CA HIS A 91 -3.90 -11.71 6.91
C HIS A 91 -3.67 -11.08 5.53
N GLN A 92 -3.80 -9.75 5.43
CA GLN A 92 -3.51 -9.01 4.19
C GLN A 92 -2.05 -9.18 3.75
N ALA A 93 -1.10 -9.08 4.69
CA ALA A 93 0.32 -9.28 4.39
C ALA A 93 0.60 -10.72 3.92
N THR A 94 -0.02 -11.72 4.55
CA THR A 94 0.12 -13.13 4.17
C THR A 94 -0.47 -13.39 2.78
N ALA A 95 -1.64 -12.84 2.49
CA ALA A 95 -2.26 -12.95 1.17
C ALA A 95 -1.40 -12.29 0.08
N PHE A 96 -0.83 -11.11 0.39
CA PHE A 96 0.08 -10.41 -0.50
C PHE A 96 1.33 -11.25 -0.79
N SER A 97 2.03 -11.73 0.24
CA SER A 97 3.26 -12.50 0.07
C SER A 97 3.01 -13.81 -0.67
N ALA A 98 1.94 -14.53 -0.34
CA ALA A 98 1.57 -15.77 -1.01
C ALA A 98 1.41 -15.57 -2.52
N LYS A 99 0.68 -14.52 -2.94
CA LYS A 99 0.47 -14.22 -4.35
C LYS A 99 1.76 -13.85 -5.07
N ILE A 100 2.66 -13.12 -4.41
CA ILE A 100 3.97 -12.78 -4.97
C ILE A 100 4.83 -14.03 -5.13
N TYR A 101 4.93 -14.88 -4.11
CA TYR A 101 5.71 -16.10 -4.18
C TYR A 101 5.16 -17.05 -5.25
N GLU A 102 3.84 -17.25 -5.33
CA GLU A 102 3.22 -18.05 -6.40
C GLU A 102 3.53 -17.51 -7.80
N THR A 103 3.43 -16.18 -7.99
CA THR A 103 3.71 -15.54 -9.28
C THR A 103 5.18 -15.65 -9.66
N ILE A 104 6.10 -15.50 -8.70
CA ILE A 104 7.54 -15.61 -8.94
C ILE A 104 7.92 -17.07 -9.20
N SER A 105 7.49 -18.00 -8.35
CA SER A 105 7.79 -19.43 -8.47
C SER A 105 7.29 -20.04 -9.77
N SER A 106 6.11 -19.62 -10.27
CA SER A 106 5.60 -20.07 -11.57
C SER A 106 6.42 -19.58 -12.77
N ARG A 107 7.27 -18.57 -12.59
CA ARG A 107 8.12 -17.98 -13.65
C ARG A 107 9.59 -18.34 -13.51
N ILE A 108 10.02 -18.85 -12.36
CA ILE A 108 11.38 -19.36 -12.18
C ILE A 108 11.46 -20.73 -12.85
N ASN A 109 12.24 -20.82 -13.91
CA ASN A 109 12.64 -22.09 -14.50
C ASN A 109 14.14 -22.25 -14.30
N PHE A 110 14.53 -23.03 -13.28
CA PHE A 110 15.91 -23.49 -13.16
C PHE A 110 16.10 -24.64 -14.16
N SER A 111 16.24 -24.31 -15.44
CA SER A 111 16.86 -25.23 -16.38
C SER A 111 18.31 -25.43 -15.91
N LEU A 112 18.52 -26.50 -15.13
CA LEU A 112 19.86 -27.00 -14.83
C LEU A 112 20.57 -27.30 -16.16
N PRO A 113 21.86 -26.93 -16.30
CA PRO A 113 22.68 -27.41 -17.41
C PRO A 113 22.81 -28.93 -17.40
#